data_AF-A0A0J9X9T6-F1
#
_entry.id   AF-A0A0J9X9T6-F1
#
_cell.length_a   1.000
_cell.length_b   1.000
_cell.length_c   1.000
_cell.angle_alpha   90.00
_cell.angle_beta   90.00
_cell.angle_gamma   90.00
#
_symmetry.space_group_name_H-M   'P 1'
#
loop_
_entity.id
_entity.type
_entity.pdbx_description
1 polymer ?
#
loop_
_entity_poly.entity_id
_entity_poly.type
_entity_poly.pdbx_seq_one_letter_code
_entity_poly.pdbx_strand_id
1 'polypeptide(L)'
;MSLVQYSSSDSGDDDDTVNSSVAPSVVDSRKRALALYQGGPTPMAAETQSFDPVVFKELQREYELRHVKARRIDPNAAKRNKGGVGLDYKGPWAKFTEDESTSSSNSAYEEEEEENTAPSEAVPPPPPPMIVEAAEAESSEFVGTSEFDYLGRTYMHVPPELRRDPGDQECFRPKRIVRTFKGGHVGGVTQLRYFPRAGHLLLSSGNDSTIKLWDAHGDRKELLRIFRLRKPVKDVNFNPDGTHFLAACYDHFIREFDTETGKCLNKINISGANANSVNYNPAEPYSILGALSNKKIQQFDLREEGGKVTQSYDHHLGPVNCIQFIDNGKRFISSSDDKSLRVWDWSINVPIKFIADPYQHSMPVLKLHPSEKYFVAQSMDNTIITFGATDKSKFRRSKNKVFDGHVNAGYPVGLDFSPDGKYLYSGDVNGNLCMWNWSGHDRNVTKLKGHKGVLLSLAVAPQATSKVVTGGLDGSIHLWD
;
A
#
# COMPACT_ATOMS: atom_id res chain seq x y z
N MET A 1 -24.79 -42.37 -49.41
CA MET A 1 -24.43 -43.71 -49.91
C MET A 1 -23.31 -44.21 -48.99
N SER A 2 -23.58 -44.80 -47.81
CA SER A 2 -24.09 -46.16 -47.51
C SER A 2 -23.14 -47.29 -47.93
N LEU A 3 -22.53 -47.94 -46.94
CA LEU A 3 -22.14 -49.36 -46.79
C LEU A 3 -21.01 -49.39 -45.75
N VAL A 4 -21.21 -49.73 -44.47
CA VAL A 4 -21.74 -50.96 -43.85
C VAL A 4 -20.98 -52.21 -44.32
N GLN A 5 -20.11 -52.71 -43.44
CA GLN A 5 -19.91 -54.15 -43.28
C GLN A 5 -20.03 -54.52 -41.79
N TYR A 6 -20.75 -55.61 -41.60
CA TYR A 6 -21.30 -56.19 -40.39
C TYR A 6 -20.49 -57.45 -40.01
N SER A 7 -20.95 -58.09 -38.93
CA SER A 7 -20.74 -59.48 -38.45
C SER A 7 -19.51 -59.69 -37.57
N SER A 8 -19.66 -59.82 -36.23
CA SER A 8 -20.27 -60.94 -35.45
C SER A 8 -19.43 -62.22 -35.57
N SER A 9 -19.26 -63.11 -34.61
CA SER A 9 -19.85 -63.50 -33.31
C SER A 9 -18.81 -64.48 -32.72
N ASP A 10 -18.67 -64.76 -31.43
CA ASP A 10 -19.50 -65.63 -30.58
C ASP A 10 -18.68 -65.75 -29.27
N SER A 11 -19.22 -65.43 -28.09
CA SER A 11 -20.12 -66.25 -27.24
C SER A 11 -19.41 -67.41 -26.52
N GLY A 12 -19.71 -67.51 -25.23
CA GLY A 12 -19.11 -68.44 -24.28
C GLY A 12 -19.28 -67.93 -22.86
N ASP A 13 -20.55 -67.78 -22.47
CA ASP A 13 -21.05 -67.47 -21.13
C ASP A 13 -20.83 -68.59 -20.11
N ASP A 14 -21.28 -68.29 -18.89
CA ASP A 14 -21.72 -69.16 -17.78
C ASP A 14 -20.64 -69.41 -16.70
N ASP A 15 -20.70 -68.68 -15.57
CA ASP A 15 -21.59 -68.89 -14.41
C ASP A 15 -20.78 -69.64 -13.33
N ASP A 16 -20.87 -69.43 -12.03
CA ASP A 16 -21.66 -68.56 -11.19
C ASP A 16 -21.03 -68.64 -9.78
N THR A 17 -21.57 -67.86 -8.85
CA THR A 17 -21.60 -68.06 -7.38
C THR A 17 -20.87 -67.08 -6.45
N VAL A 18 -21.68 -66.13 -5.98
CA VAL A 18 -22.00 -65.85 -4.56
C VAL A 18 -20.83 -65.54 -3.61
N ASN A 19 -20.68 -64.25 -3.25
CA ASN A 19 -20.82 -63.88 -1.84
C ASN A 19 -21.24 -62.42 -1.62
N SER A 20 -22.33 -62.30 -0.88
CA SER A 20 -22.99 -61.09 -0.41
C SER A 20 -22.33 -60.50 0.83
N SER A 21 -22.08 -59.18 0.86
CA SER A 21 -22.03 -58.41 2.11
C SER A 21 -22.27 -56.91 1.86
N VAL A 22 -23.55 -56.56 1.88
CA VAL A 22 -24.19 -55.41 2.54
C VAL A 22 -23.33 -54.15 2.81
N ALA A 23 -23.69 -53.07 2.12
CA ALA A 23 -23.30 -51.69 2.40
C ALA A 23 -23.88 -51.18 3.74
N PRO A 24 -23.15 -50.39 4.54
CA PRO A 24 -23.75 -49.69 5.67
C PRO A 24 -24.28 -48.31 5.24
N SER A 25 -25.56 -48.13 5.54
CA SER A 25 -26.37 -46.94 5.39
C SER A 25 -25.96 -45.79 6.31
N VAL A 26 -26.13 -44.58 5.79
CA VAL A 26 -26.10 -43.27 6.44
C VAL A 26 -27.20 -43.17 7.50
N VAL A 27 -27.00 -43.64 8.74
CA VAL A 27 -27.67 -43.16 9.97
C VAL A 27 -26.87 -43.64 11.20
N ASP A 28 -25.69 -43.09 11.53
CA ASP A 28 -25.16 -43.24 12.91
C ASP A 28 -24.02 -42.29 13.31
N SER A 29 -24.19 -40.99 13.06
CA SER A 29 -23.24 -39.96 13.56
C SER A 29 -23.91 -38.88 14.42
N ARG A 30 -25.17 -39.07 14.83
CA ARG A 30 -25.92 -38.10 15.67
C ARG A 30 -26.18 -38.52 17.12
N LYS A 31 -25.58 -39.60 17.62
CA LYS A 31 -25.71 -40.01 19.05
C LYS A 31 -24.39 -40.17 19.81
N ARG A 32 -23.36 -39.41 19.45
CA ARG A 32 -22.12 -39.26 20.24
C ARG A 32 -21.71 -37.82 20.55
N ALA A 33 -22.64 -36.86 20.44
CA ALA A 33 -22.37 -35.44 20.67
C ALA A 33 -23.33 -34.79 21.68
N LEU A 34 -23.79 -35.54 22.69
CA LEU A 34 -24.75 -35.07 23.71
C LEU A 34 -24.52 -35.76 25.05
N ALA A 35 -23.28 -35.72 25.54
CA ALA A 35 -22.95 -36.00 26.94
C ALA A 35 -21.54 -35.47 27.21
N LEU A 36 -21.41 -34.17 27.48
CA LEU A 36 -20.31 -33.49 28.21
C LEU A 36 -20.53 -31.97 28.15
N TYR A 37 -21.69 -31.51 28.62
CA TYR A 37 -21.95 -30.08 28.84
C TYR A 37 -22.62 -29.88 30.20
N GLN A 38 -21.86 -30.16 31.26
CA GLN A 38 -22.10 -29.66 32.60
C GLN A 38 -20.75 -29.39 33.26
N GLY A 39 -20.35 -28.12 33.26
CA GLY A 39 -19.14 -27.62 33.88
C GLY A 39 -19.03 -26.13 33.60
N GLY A 40 -19.42 -25.30 34.57
CA GLY A 40 -19.34 -23.84 34.49
C GLY A 40 -17.90 -23.31 34.44
N PRO A 41 -17.72 -22.00 34.22
CA PRO A 41 -16.40 -21.40 33.98
C PRO A 41 -15.57 -21.41 35.26
N THR A 42 -14.46 -22.14 35.26
CA THR A 42 -13.38 -21.97 36.23
C THR A 42 -12.60 -20.69 35.90
N PRO A 43 -12.28 -19.82 36.87
CA PRO A 43 -11.45 -18.65 36.62
C PRO A 43 -10.02 -19.09 36.31
N MET A 44 -9.45 -18.50 35.26
CA MET A 44 -8.05 -18.61 34.85
C MET A 44 -7.14 -18.34 36.05
N ALA A 45 -6.36 -19.33 36.46
CA ALA A 45 -5.26 -19.13 37.41
C ALA A 45 -4.22 -18.23 36.73
N ALA A 46 -4.04 -17.02 37.25
CA ALA A 46 -2.90 -16.19 36.90
C ALA A 46 -1.64 -16.91 37.39
N GLU A 47 -0.77 -17.33 36.48
CA GLU A 47 0.59 -17.77 36.83
C GLU A 47 1.34 -16.58 37.42
N THR A 48 1.32 -16.44 38.73
CA THR A 48 2.24 -15.56 39.45
C THR A 48 3.62 -16.18 39.37
N GLN A 49 4.47 -15.71 38.43
CA GLN A 49 5.89 -16.02 38.47
C GLN A 49 6.49 -15.39 39.72
N SER A 50 6.76 -16.20 40.74
CA SER A 50 7.48 -15.77 41.93
C SER A 50 8.94 -15.50 41.55
N PHE A 51 9.32 -14.22 41.52
CA PHE A 51 10.72 -13.84 41.33
C PHE A 51 11.48 -14.03 42.63
N ASP A 52 12.55 -14.83 42.57
CA ASP A 52 13.44 -15.09 43.70
C ASP A 52 14.25 -13.80 44.00
N PRO A 53 14.12 -13.18 45.19
CA PRO A 53 14.67 -11.84 45.47
C PRO A 53 16.20 -11.78 45.43
N VAL A 54 16.87 -12.93 45.49
CA VAL A 54 18.33 -13.05 45.38
C VAL A 54 18.78 -12.87 43.93
N VAL A 55 18.10 -13.53 42.98
CA VAL A 55 18.41 -13.44 41.54
C VAL A 55 18.19 -12.02 41.01
N PHE A 56 17.17 -11.33 41.51
CA PHE A 56 16.91 -9.94 41.15
C PHE A 56 18.04 -9.00 41.61
N LYS A 57 18.56 -9.18 42.83
CA LYS A 57 19.68 -8.38 43.37
C LYS A 57 20.99 -8.65 42.64
N GLU A 58 21.22 -9.88 42.18
CA GLU A 58 22.40 -10.22 41.38
C GLU A 58 22.37 -9.57 40.00
N LEU A 59 21.22 -9.62 39.31
CA LEU A 59 21.04 -8.93 38.03
C LEU A 59 21.19 -7.42 38.14
N GLN A 60 20.73 -6.83 39.25
CA GLN A 60 20.87 -5.39 39.51
C GLN A 60 22.34 -5.00 39.77
N ARG A 61 23.11 -5.83 40.50
CA ARG A 61 24.56 -5.65 40.66
C ARG A 61 25.32 -5.80 39.35
N GLU A 62 24.95 -6.76 38.51
CA GLU A 62 25.57 -6.90 37.18
C GLU A 62 25.30 -5.69 36.28
N TYR A 63 24.08 -5.17 36.31
CA TYR A 63 23.69 -3.98 35.57
C TYR A 63 24.51 -2.74 36.01
N GLU A 64 24.66 -2.56 37.32
CA GLU A 64 25.47 -1.47 37.88
C GLU A 64 26.96 -1.62 37.55
N LEU A 65 27.52 -2.84 37.60
CA LEU A 65 28.91 -3.11 37.23
C LEU A 65 29.19 -2.87 35.74
N ARG A 66 28.22 -3.15 34.86
CA ARG A 66 28.33 -2.84 33.42
C ARG A 66 28.31 -1.34 33.17
N HIS A 67 27.48 -0.58 33.88
CA HIS A 67 27.43 0.88 33.77
C HIS A 67 28.67 1.58 34.36
N VAL A 68 29.26 1.02 35.41
CA VAL A 68 30.53 1.52 35.98
C VAL A 68 31.72 1.23 35.05
N LYS A 69 31.73 0.07 34.35
CA LYS A 69 32.76 -0.23 33.33
C LYS A 69 32.61 0.65 32.08
N ALA A 70 31.40 0.96 31.65
CA ALA A 70 31.15 1.85 30.51
C ALA A 70 31.63 3.31 30.76
N ARG A 71 31.76 3.72 32.03
CA ARG A 71 32.27 5.05 32.42
C ARG A 71 33.79 5.14 32.53
N ARG A 72 34.53 4.03 32.40
CA ARG A 72 36.00 4.03 32.34
C ARG A 72 36.47 3.90 30.89
N ILE A 73 36.29 4.97 30.13
CA ILE A 73 36.97 5.21 28.85
C ILE A 73 38.03 6.29 29.09
N ASP A 74 39.24 6.05 28.59
CA ASP A 74 40.47 6.78 28.90
C ASP A 74 40.40 8.32 28.72
N PRO A 75 40.97 9.11 29.64
CA PRO A 75 40.88 10.58 29.59
C PRO A 75 41.82 11.26 28.57
N ASN A 76 42.58 10.51 27.76
CA ASN A 76 43.60 11.09 26.86
C ASN A 76 43.21 11.19 25.37
N ALA A 77 41.96 10.88 25.00
CA ALA A 77 41.52 10.96 23.60
C ALA A 77 40.90 12.32 23.20
N ALA A 78 40.69 13.25 24.14
CA ALA A 78 39.90 14.48 23.91
C ALA A 78 40.70 15.79 23.87
N LYS A 79 42.00 15.77 23.55
CA LYS A 79 42.77 16.99 23.25
C LYS A 79 43.15 17.05 21.78
N ARG A 80 42.14 17.16 20.92
CA ARG A 80 42.33 17.62 19.54
C ARG A 80 41.04 18.12 18.91
N ASN A 81 40.52 19.25 19.39
CA ASN A 81 39.94 20.32 18.56
C ASN A 81 39.22 21.37 19.42
N LYS A 82 39.63 22.64 19.22
CA LYS A 82 38.83 23.88 19.24
C LYS A 82 38.05 24.16 20.55
N GLY A 83 38.39 25.16 21.35
CA GLY A 83 38.46 26.57 20.96
C GLY A 83 37.07 27.21 21.17
N GLY A 84 36.82 27.77 22.35
CA GLY A 84 35.56 28.46 22.69
C GLY A 84 35.35 28.54 24.20
N VAL A 85 35.00 29.74 24.68
CA VAL A 85 35.00 30.20 26.07
C VAL A 85 34.08 29.37 26.99
N GLY A 86 34.59 29.02 28.18
CA GLY A 86 33.93 28.15 29.15
C GLY A 86 32.83 28.85 29.96
N LEU A 87 31.68 28.19 30.05
CA LEU A 87 30.68 28.37 31.10
C LEU A 87 30.46 27.00 31.72
N ASP A 88 30.94 26.83 32.96
CA ASP A 88 30.84 25.58 33.69
C ASP A 88 29.38 25.28 34.05
N TYR A 89 28.85 24.20 33.47
CA TYR A 89 27.51 23.68 33.75
C TYR A 89 27.46 23.09 35.17
N LYS A 90 26.83 23.80 36.12
CA LYS A 90 26.44 23.24 37.42
C LYS A 90 25.14 22.45 37.26
N GLY A 91 25.19 21.16 37.58
CA GLY A 91 24.03 20.26 37.52
C GLY A 91 22.90 20.62 38.50
N PRO A 92 21.75 19.90 38.46
CA PRO A 92 20.44 20.36 38.95
C PRO A 92 20.28 20.47 40.48
N TRP A 93 21.35 20.29 41.24
CA TRP A 93 21.31 20.23 42.72
C TRP A 93 22.43 21.04 43.40
N ALA A 94 23.02 22.01 42.71
CA ALA A 94 23.98 22.91 43.34
C ALA A 94 23.29 23.80 44.38
N LYS A 95 23.80 23.79 45.62
CA LYS A 95 23.37 24.65 46.73
C LYS A 95 23.78 26.11 46.47
N PHE A 96 22.89 27.02 46.83
CA PHE A 96 23.05 28.47 46.70
C PHE A 96 24.17 28.97 47.63
N THR A 97 25.10 29.77 47.09
CA THR A 97 26.08 30.55 47.86
C THR A 97 26.03 31.97 47.30
N GLU A 98 25.50 32.89 48.08
CA GLU A 98 25.49 34.33 47.80
C GLU A 98 26.81 34.93 48.27
N ASP A 99 27.45 35.72 47.42
CA ASP A 99 28.34 36.79 47.86
C ASP A 99 28.08 38.01 46.95
N GLU A 100 27.67 39.09 47.60
CA GLU A 100 27.23 40.35 47.02
C GLU A 100 28.38 41.19 46.48
N SER A 101 28.08 41.98 45.44
CA SER A 101 28.71 43.28 45.28
C SER A 101 27.66 44.35 44.95
N THR A 102 27.57 45.30 45.88
CA THR A 102 27.17 46.71 45.71
C THR A 102 25.68 47.07 45.61
N SER A 103 25.16 47.48 46.77
CA SER A 103 24.69 48.85 47.09
C SER A 103 23.18 49.13 47.18
N SER A 104 22.83 49.62 48.39
CA SER A 104 21.62 50.34 48.84
C SER A 104 20.33 49.51 48.93
N SER A 105 19.60 49.47 50.04
CA SER A 105 19.63 50.22 51.30
C SER A 105 18.83 49.47 52.36
N ASN A 106 19.39 49.39 53.57
CA ASN A 106 18.74 48.93 54.80
C ASN A 106 17.51 49.79 55.16
N SER A 107 16.43 49.16 55.64
CA SER A 107 16.19 49.07 57.09
C SER A 107 14.93 48.28 57.40
N ALA A 108 15.11 47.22 58.20
CA ALA A 108 14.07 46.54 58.95
C ALA A 108 13.39 47.49 59.95
N TYR A 109 12.12 47.25 60.29
CA TYR A 109 11.68 46.57 61.52
C TYR A 109 10.14 46.55 61.57
N GLU A 110 9.63 45.48 62.15
CA GLU A 110 8.22 45.18 62.44
C GLU A 110 7.63 46.20 63.43
N GLU A 111 6.34 46.52 63.30
CA GLU A 111 5.32 46.29 64.34
C GLU A 111 3.95 46.87 63.95
N GLU A 112 2.93 46.04 64.19
CA GLU A 112 1.58 46.34 64.69
C GLU A 112 0.45 46.91 63.79
N GLU A 113 -0.60 46.08 63.78
CA GLU A 113 -2.04 46.33 63.94
C GLU A 113 -2.91 46.96 62.83
N GLU A 114 -3.94 46.16 62.52
CA GLU A 114 -5.32 46.48 62.10
C GLU A 114 -5.54 47.38 60.87
N GLU A 115 -6.24 46.86 59.85
CA GLU A 115 -7.68 47.12 59.66
C GLU A 115 -8.22 46.41 58.40
N ASN A 116 -9.49 46.03 58.47
CA ASN A 116 -10.30 45.32 57.50
C ASN A 116 -10.20 45.82 56.03
N THR A 117 -10.01 44.90 55.08
CA THR A 117 -10.84 44.86 53.85
C THR A 117 -10.72 43.53 53.13
N ALA A 118 -11.84 42.85 52.92
CA ALA A 118 -11.94 41.60 52.20
C ALA A 118 -11.54 41.78 50.71
N PRO A 119 -10.70 40.90 50.13
CA PRO A 119 -10.51 40.85 48.69
C PRO A 119 -11.70 40.12 48.03
N SER A 120 -12.40 40.82 47.13
CA SER A 120 -13.42 40.25 46.27
C SER A 120 -12.85 39.11 45.42
N GLU A 121 -13.51 37.96 45.43
CA GLU A 121 -13.22 36.81 44.56
C GLU A 121 -13.23 37.23 43.08
N ALA A 122 -12.04 37.34 42.48
CA ALA A 122 -11.88 37.39 41.05
C ALA A 122 -12.01 35.97 40.48
N VAL A 123 -13.15 35.69 39.86
CA VAL A 123 -13.40 34.50 39.06
C VAL A 123 -12.31 34.40 37.98
N PRO A 124 -11.55 33.29 37.87
CA PRO A 124 -10.60 33.13 36.78
C PRO A 124 -11.34 33.05 35.44
N PRO A 125 -10.85 33.72 34.38
CA PRO A 125 -11.52 33.71 33.08
C PRO A 125 -11.62 32.28 32.55
N PRO A 126 -12.74 31.91 31.91
CA PRO A 126 -12.91 30.57 31.36
C PRO A 126 -11.79 30.27 30.36
N PRO A 127 -11.28 29.02 30.33
CA PRO A 127 -10.28 28.64 29.34
C PRO A 127 -10.81 28.94 27.94
N PRO A 128 -9.94 29.42 27.02
CA PRO A 128 -10.36 29.73 25.66
C PRO A 128 -11.06 28.51 25.07
N PRO A 129 -12.15 28.70 24.31
CA PRO A 129 -12.88 27.58 23.75
C PRO A 129 -11.89 26.73 22.98
N MET A 130 -11.79 25.45 23.38
CA MET A 130 -11.16 24.45 22.53
C MET A 130 -11.77 24.65 21.15
N ILE A 131 -10.93 25.01 20.19
CA ILE A 131 -11.26 24.84 18.78
C ILE A 131 -11.48 23.33 18.70
N VAL A 132 -12.75 22.92 18.78
CA VAL A 132 -13.18 21.65 18.23
C VAL A 132 -12.69 21.78 16.80
N GLU A 133 -11.61 21.07 16.45
CA GLU A 133 -11.26 20.81 15.06
C GLU A 133 -12.56 20.30 14.46
N ALA A 134 -13.31 21.20 13.82
CA ALA A 134 -14.46 20.84 13.04
C ALA A 134 -13.93 19.73 12.14
N ALA A 135 -14.53 18.55 12.23
CA ALA A 135 -14.19 17.44 11.37
C ALA A 135 -14.38 17.96 9.93
N GLU A 136 -13.29 18.44 9.33
CA GLU A 136 -13.29 19.00 7.99
C GLU A 136 -13.76 17.87 7.09
N ALA A 137 -15.01 17.98 6.66
CA ALA A 137 -15.65 16.95 5.88
C ALA A 137 -14.83 16.76 4.60
N GLU A 138 -14.44 15.51 4.37
CA GLU A 138 -13.81 15.08 3.13
C GLU A 138 -14.71 15.53 1.98
N SER A 139 -14.22 16.45 1.16
CA SER A 139 -15.01 17.13 0.14
C SER A 139 -14.55 16.70 -1.24
N SER A 140 -15.52 16.54 -2.15
CA SER A 140 -15.26 16.45 -3.58
C SER A 140 -15.80 17.69 -4.26
N GLU A 141 -14.98 18.24 -5.16
CA GLU A 141 -15.28 19.45 -5.92
C GLU A 141 -15.21 19.09 -7.41
N PHE A 142 -16.30 19.36 -8.13
CA PHE A 142 -16.30 19.25 -9.58
C PHE A 142 -15.75 20.55 -10.18
N VAL A 143 -14.70 20.42 -10.99
CA VAL A 143 -13.96 21.54 -11.61
C VAL A 143 -14.15 21.55 -13.13
N GLY A 144 -14.71 20.48 -13.70
CA GLY A 144 -14.94 20.36 -15.13
C GLY A 144 -15.95 21.36 -15.68
N THR A 145 -15.98 21.51 -17.01
CA THR A 145 -16.87 22.46 -17.69
C THR A 145 -18.35 22.13 -17.55
N SER A 146 -18.69 20.83 -17.53
CA SER A 146 -20.06 20.34 -17.45
C SER A 146 -20.06 18.90 -16.93
N GLU A 147 -20.91 18.62 -15.94
CA GLU A 147 -21.09 17.25 -15.42
C GLU A 147 -21.83 16.34 -16.42
N PHE A 148 -22.68 16.95 -17.25
CA PHE A 148 -23.52 16.25 -18.22
C PHE A 148 -23.29 16.79 -19.64
N ASP A 149 -23.20 15.86 -20.59
CA ASP A 149 -23.29 16.16 -22.01
C ASP A 149 -24.71 16.64 -22.40
N TYR A 150 -24.86 17.15 -23.62
CA TYR A 150 -26.16 17.52 -24.21
C TYR A 150 -27.19 16.37 -24.23
N LEU A 151 -26.72 15.11 -24.15
CA LEU A 151 -27.53 13.89 -24.06
C LEU A 151 -27.84 13.46 -22.61
N GLY A 152 -27.42 14.23 -21.61
CA GLY A 152 -27.56 13.88 -20.19
C GLY A 152 -26.60 12.77 -19.74
N ARG A 153 -25.56 12.46 -20.52
CA ARG A 153 -24.56 11.43 -20.17
C ARG A 153 -23.45 12.08 -19.34
N THR A 154 -22.97 11.36 -18.33
CA THR A 154 -21.81 11.78 -17.54
C THR A 154 -20.51 11.46 -18.28
N TYR A 155 -19.39 12.03 -17.81
CA TYR A 155 -18.04 11.77 -18.33
C TYR A 155 -17.58 10.31 -18.21
N MET A 156 -18.33 9.45 -17.50
CA MET A 156 -18.08 8.01 -17.41
C MET A 156 -18.51 7.24 -18.65
N HIS A 157 -19.36 7.83 -19.49
CA HIS A 157 -19.82 7.17 -20.69
C HIS A 157 -18.65 6.97 -21.66
N VAL A 158 -18.21 5.72 -21.79
CA VAL A 158 -17.10 5.33 -22.67
C VAL A 158 -17.39 5.77 -24.11
N PRO A 159 -16.50 6.60 -24.70
CA PRO A 159 -16.58 6.97 -26.11
C PRO A 159 -16.60 5.73 -27.02
N PRO A 160 -17.41 5.71 -28.10
CA PRO A 160 -17.56 4.54 -28.95
C PRO A 160 -16.24 4.01 -29.52
N GLU A 161 -15.29 4.90 -29.82
CA GLU A 161 -13.97 4.59 -30.39
C GLU A 161 -13.08 3.79 -29.42
N LEU A 162 -13.30 3.93 -28.11
CA LEU A 162 -12.50 3.31 -27.05
C LEU A 162 -13.10 1.99 -26.54
N ARG A 163 -14.18 1.49 -27.16
CA ARG A 163 -14.84 0.22 -26.76
C ARG A 163 -14.16 -1.04 -27.29
N ARG A 164 -13.03 -0.90 -27.97
CA ARG A 164 -12.25 -2.04 -28.46
C ARG A 164 -11.63 -2.80 -27.28
N ASP A 165 -11.27 -4.07 -27.48
CA ASP A 165 -10.55 -4.81 -26.46
C ASP A 165 -9.06 -4.38 -26.42
N PRO A 166 -8.49 -4.13 -25.23
CA PRO A 166 -7.09 -3.75 -25.09
C PRO A 166 -6.14 -4.78 -25.70
N GLY A 167 -5.14 -4.34 -26.45
CA GLY A 167 -4.04 -5.19 -26.93
C GLY A 167 -4.17 -5.74 -28.36
N ASP A 168 -5.25 -5.45 -29.08
CA ASP A 168 -5.38 -5.87 -30.48
C ASP A 168 -4.42 -5.17 -31.45
N GLN A 169 -3.91 -3.99 -31.05
CA GLN A 169 -3.07 -3.14 -31.89
C GLN A 169 -1.62 -3.30 -31.50
N GLU A 170 -0.73 -3.21 -32.49
CA GLU A 170 0.69 -3.16 -32.20
C GLU A 170 1.05 -1.84 -31.51
N CYS A 171 1.68 -1.94 -30.35
CA CYS A 171 2.14 -0.78 -29.62
C CYS A 171 3.44 -0.25 -30.21
N PHE A 172 3.68 1.05 -30.01
CA PHE A 172 4.90 1.73 -30.43
C PHE A 172 5.51 2.45 -29.23
N ARG A 173 6.84 2.66 -29.28
CA ARG A 173 7.52 3.44 -28.24
C ARG A 173 7.18 4.93 -28.41
N PRO A 174 6.79 5.62 -27.34
CA PRO A 174 6.66 7.06 -27.38
C PRO A 174 8.00 7.72 -27.70
N LYS A 175 7.97 8.90 -28.33
CA LYS A 175 9.20 9.63 -28.71
C LYS A 175 9.36 10.94 -27.96
N ARG A 176 8.25 11.60 -27.63
CA ARG A 176 8.29 12.94 -27.03
C ARG A 176 7.10 13.15 -26.09
N ILE A 177 7.24 14.19 -25.27
CA ILE A 177 6.14 14.72 -24.48
C ILE A 177 5.21 15.46 -25.44
N VAL A 178 3.95 15.03 -25.50
CA VAL A 178 2.91 15.74 -26.23
C VAL A 178 2.33 16.86 -25.38
N ARG A 179 2.13 16.58 -24.08
CA ARG A 179 1.48 17.54 -23.19
C ARG A 179 1.88 17.36 -21.73
N THR A 180 1.82 18.45 -21.00
CA THR A 180 1.87 18.48 -19.53
C THR A 180 0.50 18.90 -19.04
N PHE A 181 -0.10 18.14 -18.11
CA PHE A 181 -1.40 18.48 -17.54
C PHE A 181 -1.24 19.74 -16.67
N LYS A 182 -1.97 20.81 -17.04
CA LYS A 182 -1.95 22.07 -16.30
C LYS A 182 -2.74 21.93 -15.00
N GLY A 183 -2.26 22.54 -13.91
CA GLY A 183 -2.91 22.41 -12.59
C GLY A 183 -2.72 21.03 -11.95
N GLY A 184 -1.54 20.43 -12.16
CA GLY A 184 -1.11 19.18 -11.52
C GLY A 184 -1.10 19.24 -9.99
N HIS A 185 -0.43 18.29 -9.35
CA HIS A 185 -0.38 18.27 -7.90
C HIS A 185 0.63 19.29 -7.36
N VAL A 186 0.37 19.83 -6.17
CA VAL A 186 1.34 20.70 -5.47
C VAL A 186 2.48 19.85 -4.90
N GLY A 187 2.12 18.65 -4.41
CA GLY A 187 3.07 17.62 -4.01
C GLY A 187 3.34 16.62 -5.13
N GLY A 188 4.28 15.70 -4.89
CA GLY A 188 4.58 14.63 -5.83
C GLY A 188 3.40 13.70 -6.10
N VAL A 189 3.30 13.22 -7.34
CA VAL A 189 2.27 12.27 -7.77
C VAL A 189 2.66 10.86 -7.35
N THR A 190 1.88 10.27 -6.44
CA THR A 190 2.17 8.96 -5.85
C THR A 190 1.76 7.81 -6.77
N GLN A 191 0.54 7.84 -7.30
CA GLN A 191 0.01 6.81 -8.17
C GLN A 191 -0.79 7.42 -9.33
N LEU A 192 -0.72 6.74 -10.48
CA LEU A 192 -1.54 7.01 -11.66
C LEU A 192 -2.26 5.72 -12.06
N ARG A 193 -3.55 5.84 -12.41
CA ARG A 193 -4.36 4.74 -12.93
C ARG A 193 -5.25 5.23 -14.07
N TYR A 194 -5.24 4.50 -15.17
CA TYR A 194 -6.25 4.69 -16.20
C TYR A 194 -7.56 4.02 -15.82
N PHE A 195 -8.66 4.53 -16.36
CA PHE A 195 -9.96 3.88 -16.31
C PHE A 195 -9.86 2.46 -16.88
N PRO A 196 -10.40 1.43 -16.19
CA PRO A 196 -10.30 0.05 -16.64
C PRO A 196 -10.91 -0.13 -18.03
N ARG A 197 -10.33 -1.02 -18.84
CA ARG A 197 -10.70 -1.32 -20.24
C ARG A 197 -10.57 -0.14 -21.21
N ALA A 198 -11.32 0.95 -21.05
CA ALA A 198 -11.43 2.02 -22.03
C ALA A 198 -10.31 3.08 -21.93
N GLY A 199 -9.79 3.36 -20.74
CA GLY A 199 -8.72 4.36 -20.55
C GLY A 199 -9.10 5.81 -20.91
N HIS A 200 -10.39 6.14 -20.95
CA HIS A 200 -10.87 7.49 -21.27
C HIS A 200 -10.67 8.46 -20.10
N LEU A 201 -10.70 7.99 -18.85
CA LEU A 201 -10.35 8.77 -17.67
C LEU A 201 -8.98 8.37 -17.11
N LEU A 202 -8.34 9.31 -16.45
CA LEU A 202 -7.10 9.11 -15.71
C LEU A 202 -7.28 9.61 -14.28
N LEU A 203 -6.90 8.79 -13.31
CA LEU A 203 -6.86 9.16 -11.91
C LEU A 203 -5.42 9.38 -11.49
N SER A 204 -5.15 10.51 -10.85
CA SER A 204 -3.87 10.80 -10.20
C SER A 204 -4.05 11.04 -8.70
N SER A 205 -3.16 10.47 -7.90
CA SER A 205 -3.08 10.72 -6.46
C SER A 205 -1.82 11.49 -6.12
N GLY A 206 -1.92 12.41 -5.18
CA GLY A 206 -0.83 13.28 -4.78
C GLY A 206 -0.45 13.18 -3.30
N ASN A 207 0.79 13.57 -3.03
CA ASN A 207 1.27 13.85 -1.67
C ASN A 207 0.66 15.13 -1.07
N ASP A 208 -0.10 15.89 -1.86
CA ASP A 208 -0.87 17.06 -1.42
C ASP A 208 -2.23 16.69 -0.84
N SER A 209 -2.45 15.42 -0.48
CA SER A 209 -3.73 14.89 0.03
C SER A 209 -4.92 15.04 -0.92
N THR A 210 -4.65 15.26 -2.22
CA THR A 210 -5.69 15.31 -3.24
C THR A 210 -5.64 14.13 -4.18
N ILE A 211 -6.81 13.72 -4.66
CA ILE A 211 -6.97 12.83 -5.80
C ILE A 211 -7.64 13.64 -6.90
N LYS A 212 -7.12 13.55 -8.12
CA LYS A 212 -7.63 14.30 -9.27
C LYS A 212 -8.06 13.32 -10.35
N LEU A 213 -9.26 13.54 -10.87
CA LEU A 213 -9.80 12.81 -12.01
C LEU A 213 -9.69 13.68 -13.26
N TRP A 214 -9.03 13.16 -14.28
CA TRP A 214 -8.76 13.85 -15.53
C TRP A 214 -9.48 13.15 -16.67
N ASP A 215 -9.98 13.93 -17.62
CA ASP A 215 -10.29 13.40 -18.94
C ASP A 215 -8.97 13.13 -19.66
N ALA A 216 -8.76 11.88 -20.08
CA ALA A 216 -7.59 11.49 -20.85
C ALA A 216 -7.90 11.40 -22.35
N HIS A 217 -9.19 11.42 -22.72
CA HIS A 217 -9.67 11.39 -24.08
C HIS A 217 -9.93 12.83 -24.60
N GLY A 218 -9.91 13.01 -25.91
CA GLY A 218 -10.13 14.32 -26.53
C GLY A 218 -8.97 15.34 -26.41
N ASP A 219 -9.22 16.51 -27.00
CA ASP A 219 -8.21 17.56 -27.16
C ASP A 219 -7.99 18.41 -25.91
N ARG A 220 -8.96 18.50 -25.00
CA ARG A 220 -8.85 19.41 -23.84
C ARG A 220 -8.33 18.76 -22.55
N LYS A 221 -8.36 17.44 -22.42
CA LYS A 221 -7.80 16.66 -21.28
C LYS A 221 -7.91 17.39 -19.94
N GLU A 222 -9.15 17.72 -19.58
CA GLU A 222 -9.46 18.67 -18.51
C GLU A 222 -9.48 17.97 -17.15
N LEU A 223 -9.28 18.75 -16.10
CA LEU A 223 -9.50 18.30 -14.72
C LEU A 223 -11.00 18.26 -14.46
N LEU A 224 -11.55 17.08 -14.20
CA LEU A 224 -12.97 16.88 -13.98
C LEU A 224 -13.34 17.10 -12.52
N ARG A 225 -12.65 16.40 -11.62
CA ARG A 225 -13.00 16.40 -10.18
C ARG A 225 -11.76 16.33 -9.31
N ILE A 226 -11.82 16.99 -8.16
CA ILE A 226 -10.81 16.93 -7.10
C ILE A 226 -11.46 16.34 -5.85
N PHE A 227 -10.82 15.33 -5.26
CA PHE A 227 -11.17 14.79 -3.96
C PHE A 227 -10.12 15.25 -2.96
N ARG A 228 -10.56 15.87 -1.87
CA ARG A 228 -9.67 16.34 -0.80
C ARG A 228 -9.78 15.41 0.41
N LEU A 229 -8.65 14.84 0.79
CA LEU A 229 -8.48 13.96 1.93
C LEU A 229 -7.66 14.67 3.01
N ARG A 230 -7.66 14.12 4.23
CA ARG A 230 -6.94 14.72 5.37
C ARG A 230 -5.41 14.55 5.28
N LYS A 231 -4.95 13.45 4.69
CA LYS A 231 -3.53 13.09 4.63
C LYS A 231 -3.13 12.65 3.21
N PRO A 232 -1.82 12.58 2.91
CA PRO A 232 -1.32 12.11 1.63
C PRO A 232 -1.84 10.72 1.26
N VAL A 233 -2.09 10.53 -0.04
CA VAL A 233 -2.61 9.28 -0.60
C VAL A 233 -1.46 8.44 -1.13
N LYS A 234 -1.39 7.17 -0.74
CA LYS A 234 -0.33 6.25 -1.16
C LYS A 234 -0.65 5.54 -2.47
N ASP A 235 -1.83 4.94 -2.55
CA ASP A 235 -2.24 4.12 -3.69
C ASP A 235 -3.72 4.38 -3.98
N VAL A 236 -4.07 4.21 -5.25
CA VAL A 236 -5.45 4.27 -5.73
C VAL A 236 -5.65 3.15 -6.73
N ASN A 237 -6.84 2.53 -6.68
CA ASN A 237 -7.24 1.52 -7.65
C ASN A 237 -8.73 1.60 -7.98
N PHE A 238 -9.06 1.38 -9.25
CA PHE A 238 -10.45 1.31 -9.71
C PHE A 238 -11.03 -0.08 -9.48
N ASN A 239 -12.34 -0.13 -9.28
CA ASN A 239 -13.11 -1.37 -9.45
C ASN A 239 -13.00 -1.83 -10.92
N PRO A 240 -13.00 -3.13 -11.24
CA PRO A 240 -13.13 -3.66 -12.61
C PRO A 240 -14.07 -2.91 -13.56
N ASP A 241 -15.25 -2.47 -13.07
CA ASP A 241 -16.22 -1.72 -13.87
C ASP A 241 -15.89 -0.22 -13.99
N GLY A 242 -15.05 0.28 -13.07
CA GLY A 242 -14.60 1.66 -13.02
C GLY A 242 -15.55 2.63 -12.33
N THR A 243 -16.76 2.21 -11.93
CA THR A 243 -17.75 3.07 -11.24
C THR A 243 -17.28 3.56 -9.87
N HIS A 244 -16.47 2.76 -9.18
CA HIS A 244 -15.93 3.08 -7.86
C HIS A 244 -14.42 2.99 -7.87
N PHE A 245 -13.77 3.69 -6.94
CA PHE A 245 -12.34 3.58 -6.70
C PHE A 245 -12.01 3.58 -5.22
N LEU A 246 -10.90 2.93 -4.88
CA LEU A 246 -10.37 2.87 -3.52
C LEU A 246 -9.20 3.83 -3.39
N ALA A 247 -9.15 4.55 -2.28
CA ALA A 247 -8.04 5.40 -1.90
C ALA A 247 -7.42 4.90 -0.59
N ALA A 248 -6.11 4.64 -0.63
CA ALA A 248 -5.30 4.29 0.53
C ALA A 248 -4.58 5.53 1.05
N CYS A 249 -4.89 5.97 2.27
CA CYS A 249 -4.35 7.20 2.83
C CYS A 249 -3.43 6.93 4.04
N TYR A 250 -2.53 7.86 4.35
CA TYR A 250 -1.68 7.82 5.55
C TYR A 250 -2.43 8.05 6.87
N ASP A 251 -3.76 8.21 6.84
CA ASP A 251 -4.61 8.39 8.01
C ASP A 251 -5.19 7.10 8.58
N HIS A 252 -4.68 5.94 8.15
CA HIS A 252 -5.14 4.60 8.54
C HIS A 252 -6.53 4.22 8.00
N PHE A 253 -7.08 5.00 7.07
CA PHE A 253 -8.35 4.68 6.42
C PHE A 253 -8.15 4.24 4.97
N ILE A 254 -8.89 3.21 4.57
CA ILE A 254 -9.22 2.96 3.16
C ILE A 254 -10.58 3.56 2.91
N ARG A 255 -10.71 4.32 1.82
CA ARG A 255 -11.98 4.91 1.43
C ARG A 255 -12.39 4.42 0.06
N GLU A 256 -13.67 4.13 -0.08
CA GLU A 256 -14.30 3.88 -1.37
C GLU A 256 -15.05 5.14 -1.80
N PHE A 257 -14.77 5.59 -3.01
CA PHE A 257 -15.42 6.73 -3.61
C PHE A 257 -16.20 6.32 -4.83
N ASP A 258 -17.38 6.91 -4.97
CA ASP A 258 -18.09 6.89 -6.25
C ASP A 258 -17.42 7.87 -7.22
N THR A 259 -17.07 7.38 -8.40
CA THR A 259 -16.39 8.20 -9.41
C THR A 259 -17.29 9.30 -9.96
N GLU A 260 -18.59 9.03 -10.16
CA GLU A 260 -19.52 9.95 -10.80
C GLU A 260 -19.88 11.12 -9.88
N THR A 261 -20.44 10.77 -8.72
CA THR A 261 -20.95 11.74 -7.74
C THR A 261 -19.84 12.33 -6.88
N GLY A 262 -18.71 11.63 -6.79
CA GLY A 262 -17.60 12.02 -5.93
C GLY A 262 -17.84 11.78 -4.44
N LYS A 263 -18.90 11.05 -4.06
CA LYS A 263 -19.24 10.81 -2.65
C LYS A 263 -18.37 9.69 -2.07
N CYS A 264 -17.99 9.83 -0.80
CA CYS A 264 -17.38 8.74 -0.05
C CYS A 264 -18.49 7.75 0.32
N LEU A 265 -18.43 6.53 -0.21
CA LEU A 265 -19.39 5.46 0.08
C LEU A 265 -19.02 4.75 1.38
N ASN A 266 -17.79 4.24 1.44
CA ASN A 266 -17.30 3.46 2.57
C ASN A 266 -16.02 4.06 3.15
N LYS A 267 -15.90 4.01 4.48
CA LYS A 267 -14.69 4.38 5.21
C LYS A 267 -14.29 3.26 6.16
N ILE A 268 -13.22 2.57 5.82
CA ILE A 268 -12.73 1.38 6.51
C ILE A 268 -11.56 1.78 7.39
N ASN A 269 -11.67 1.55 8.69
CA ASN A 269 -10.61 1.87 9.65
C ASN A 269 -9.69 0.66 9.83
N ILE A 270 -8.41 0.83 9.52
CA ILE A 270 -7.41 -0.19 9.71
C ILE A 270 -6.65 0.10 11.00
N SER A 271 -7.25 -0.27 12.14
CA SER A 271 -6.67 -0.39 13.49
C SER A 271 -5.19 0.05 13.67
N GLY A 272 -4.88 1.34 13.49
CA GLY A 272 -3.55 1.95 13.68
C GLY A 272 -2.44 1.56 12.68
N ALA A 273 -2.77 0.89 11.56
CA ALA A 273 -1.80 0.53 10.52
C ALA A 273 -2.07 1.33 9.23
N ASN A 274 -1.03 1.57 8.42
CA ASN A 274 -1.18 2.25 7.13
C ASN A 274 -1.36 1.21 6.01
N ALA A 275 -2.30 1.46 5.10
CA ALA A 275 -2.39 0.70 3.86
C ALA A 275 -1.35 1.24 2.85
N ASN A 276 -0.43 0.40 2.41
CA ASN A 276 0.57 0.75 1.39
C ASN A 276 0.02 0.59 -0.03
N SER A 277 -0.79 -0.45 -0.25
CA SER A 277 -1.42 -0.73 -1.54
C SER A 277 -2.81 -1.33 -1.31
N VAL A 278 -3.73 -1.05 -2.22
CA VAL A 278 -5.13 -1.50 -2.14
C VAL A 278 -5.60 -1.95 -3.52
N ASN A 279 -6.25 -3.11 -3.57
CA ASN A 279 -6.79 -3.66 -4.82
C ASN A 279 -8.18 -4.25 -4.63
N TYR A 280 -9.02 -4.06 -5.65
CA TYR A 280 -10.25 -4.83 -5.82
C TYR A 280 -9.94 -6.24 -6.32
N ASN A 281 -10.72 -7.22 -5.85
CA ASN A 281 -10.73 -8.52 -6.49
C ASN A 281 -11.44 -8.42 -7.86
N PRO A 282 -10.81 -8.84 -8.98
CA PRO A 282 -11.47 -8.81 -10.27
C PRO A 282 -12.65 -9.78 -10.42
N ALA A 283 -12.73 -10.83 -9.60
CA ALA A 283 -13.86 -11.77 -9.62
C ALA A 283 -15.03 -11.34 -8.73
N GLU A 284 -14.76 -10.62 -7.65
CA GLU A 284 -15.75 -10.22 -6.65
C GLU A 284 -15.68 -8.71 -6.41
N PRO A 285 -16.66 -7.93 -6.94
CA PRO A 285 -16.60 -6.46 -6.87
C PRO A 285 -16.59 -5.88 -5.44
N TYR A 286 -17.17 -6.60 -4.48
CA TYR A 286 -17.34 -6.13 -3.10
C TYR A 286 -16.21 -6.55 -2.16
N SER A 287 -15.26 -7.37 -2.63
CA SER A 287 -14.15 -7.86 -1.82
C SER A 287 -12.87 -7.10 -2.18
N ILE A 288 -12.21 -6.53 -1.18
CA ILE A 288 -10.97 -5.76 -1.37
C ILE A 288 -9.82 -6.37 -0.57
N LEU A 289 -8.59 -6.15 -1.02
CA LEU A 289 -7.37 -6.44 -0.27
C LEU A 289 -6.63 -5.16 0.09
N GLY A 290 -6.30 -5.01 1.37
CA GLY A 290 -5.38 -4.00 1.87
C GLY A 290 -4.03 -4.60 2.26
N ALA A 291 -2.95 -4.11 1.65
CA ALA A 291 -1.58 -4.38 2.05
C ALA A 291 -1.19 -3.45 3.21
N LEU A 292 -0.94 -4.00 4.39
CA LEU A 292 -0.74 -3.17 5.58
C LEU A 292 0.71 -3.07 5.99
N SER A 293 1.03 -1.97 6.67
CA SER A 293 2.33 -1.76 7.30
C SER A 293 2.56 -2.66 8.52
N ASN A 294 1.50 -3.22 9.11
CA ASN A 294 1.57 -4.13 10.26
C ASN A 294 1.89 -5.59 9.86
N LYS A 295 2.52 -5.78 8.69
CA LYS A 295 2.92 -7.08 8.12
C LYS A 295 1.74 -7.97 7.69
N LYS A 296 0.50 -7.55 7.93
CA LYS A 296 -0.67 -8.33 7.54
C LYS A 296 -1.18 -7.86 6.19
N ILE A 297 -1.85 -8.78 5.51
CA ILE A 297 -2.78 -8.44 4.43
C ILE A 297 -4.17 -8.69 5.00
N GLN A 298 -5.08 -7.75 4.81
CA GLN A 298 -6.46 -7.89 5.26
C GLN A 298 -7.40 -7.85 4.07
N GLN A 299 -8.32 -8.81 4.06
CA GLN A 299 -9.45 -8.84 3.15
C GLN A 299 -10.64 -8.18 3.84
N PHE A 300 -11.28 -7.24 3.14
CA PHE A 300 -12.47 -6.56 3.64
C PHE A 300 -13.65 -6.82 2.69
N ASP A 301 -14.84 -6.95 3.26
CA ASP A 301 -16.10 -6.94 2.54
C ASP A 301 -16.73 -5.55 2.62
N LEU A 302 -17.03 -4.96 1.46
CA LEU A 302 -17.59 -3.62 1.29
C LEU A 302 -19.11 -3.54 1.49
N ARG A 303 -19.79 -4.68 1.65
CA ARG A 303 -21.25 -4.73 1.83
C ARG A 303 -21.70 -4.15 3.17
N GLU A 304 -20.84 -4.21 4.19
CA GLU A 304 -21.11 -3.68 5.52
C GLU A 304 -20.40 -2.33 5.69
N GLU A 305 -21.13 -1.32 6.18
CA GLU A 305 -20.54 -0.01 6.48
C GLU A 305 -19.43 -0.16 7.55
N GLY A 306 -18.24 0.33 7.24
CA GLY A 306 -17.04 0.19 8.09
C GLY A 306 -16.11 -0.95 7.68
N GLY A 307 -16.51 -1.81 6.74
CA GLY A 307 -15.67 -2.84 6.14
C GLY A 307 -15.28 -3.93 7.12
N LYS A 308 -16.07 -5.01 7.18
CA LYS A 308 -15.74 -6.15 8.03
C LYS A 308 -14.51 -6.87 7.50
N VAL A 309 -13.54 -7.11 8.38
CA VAL A 309 -12.38 -7.97 8.06
C VAL A 309 -12.88 -9.40 7.93
N THR A 310 -12.84 -9.96 6.73
CA THR A 310 -13.23 -11.35 6.47
C THR A 310 -12.07 -12.29 6.74
N GLN A 311 -10.87 -11.93 6.27
CA GLN A 311 -9.68 -12.76 6.36
C GLN A 311 -8.43 -11.92 6.61
N SER A 312 -7.50 -12.47 7.40
CA SER A 312 -6.17 -11.88 7.60
C SER A 312 -5.07 -12.87 7.21
N TYR A 313 -4.09 -12.40 6.46
CA TYR A 313 -2.89 -13.14 6.07
C TYR A 313 -1.69 -12.53 6.81
N ASP A 314 -1.02 -13.30 7.66
CA ASP A 314 -0.03 -12.80 8.63
C ASP A 314 1.36 -13.43 8.54
N HIS A 315 1.64 -14.18 7.47
CA HIS A 315 2.95 -14.84 7.30
C HIS A 315 4.09 -13.93 6.85
N HIS A 316 3.82 -12.67 6.48
CA HIS A 316 4.89 -11.73 6.15
C HIS A 316 5.60 -11.24 7.42
N LEU A 317 6.91 -11.06 7.33
CA LEU A 317 7.73 -10.64 8.47
C LEU A 317 7.97 -9.12 8.52
N GLY A 318 7.75 -8.44 7.40
CA GLY A 318 7.89 -7.00 7.23
C GLY A 318 6.63 -6.36 6.63
N PRO A 319 6.57 -5.03 6.56
CA PRO A 319 5.50 -4.30 5.88
C PRO A 319 5.24 -4.84 4.47
N VAL A 320 3.97 -5.00 4.11
CA VAL A 320 3.60 -5.41 2.76
C VAL A 320 3.56 -4.18 1.88
N ASN A 321 4.30 -4.18 0.78
CA ASN A 321 4.47 -3.02 -0.08
C ASN A 321 3.38 -2.97 -1.16
N CYS A 322 3.21 -4.07 -1.90
CA CYS A 322 2.30 -4.14 -3.03
C CYS A 322 1.60 -5.50 -3.09
N ILE A 323 0.39 -5.50 -3.63
CA ILE A 323 -0.38 -6.71 -3.96
C ILE A 323 -0.70 -6.66 -5.45
N GLN A 324 -0.76 -7.81 -6.11
CA GLN A 324 -1.20 -7.94 -7.49
C GLN A 324 -2.01 -9.22 -7.66
N PHE A 325 -3.21 -9.13 -8.21
CA PHE A 325 -4.04 -10.29 -8.53
C PHE A 325 -3.56 -11.02 -9.80
N ILE A 326 -3.78 -12.34 -9.82
CA ILE A 326 -3.44 -13.28 -10.89
C ILE A 326 -4.62 -14.25 -11.09
N ASP A 327 -4.69 -14.89 -12.27
CA ASP A 327 -5.68 -15.91 -12.61
C ASP A 327 -7.12 -15.41 -12.38
N ASN A 328 -7.42 -14.19 -12.84
CA ASN A 328 -8.71 -13.52 -12.65
C ASN A 328 -9.19 -13.48 -11.19
N GLY A 329 -8.27 -13.24 -10.24
CA GLY A 329 -8.63 -13.01 -8.83
C GLY A 329 -8.65 -14.26 -7.97
N LYS A 330 -8.40 -15.45 -8.55
CA LYS A 330 -8.26 -16.70 -7.77
C LYS A 330 -7.02 -16.69 -6.89
N ARG A 331 -5.98 -15.97 -7.31
CA ARG A 331 -4.70 -15.87 -6.62
C ARG A 331 -4.22 -14.45 -6.56
N PHE A 332 -3.34 -14.17 -5.63
CA PHE A 332 -2.62 -12.92 -5.60
C PHE A 332 -1.18 -13.12 -5.16
N ILE A 333 -0.33 -12.19 -5.58
CA ILE A 333 1.05 -12.07 -5.15
C ILE A 333 1.16 -10.86 -4.26
N SER A 334 1.92 -11.00 -3.19
CA SER A 334 2.31 -9.88 -2.36
C SER A 334 3.82 -9.78 -2.26
N SER A 335 4.29 -8.54 -2.25
CA SER A 335 5.67 -8.20 -1.95
C SER A 335 5.76 -7.49 -0.61
N SER A 336 6.83 -7.77 0.10
CA SER A 336 7.08 -7.24 1.43
C SER A 336 8.51 -6.76 1.58
N ASP A 337 8.72 -5.95 2.61
CA ASP A 337 10.04 -5.39 2.90
C ASP A 337 11.02 -6.42 3.49
N ASP A 338 10.51 -7.60 3.87
CA ASP A 338 11.33 -8.78 4.23
C ASP A 338 12.03 -9.43 3.02
N LYS A 339 12.00 -8.77 1.85
CA LYS A 339 12.65 -9.17 0.59
C LYS A 339 12.08 -10.43 -0.04
N SER A 340 10.89 -10.85 0.40
CA SER A 340 10.23 -12.03 -0.14
C SER A 340 8.98 -11.70 -0.96
N LEU A 341 8.66 -12.61 -1.86
CA LEU A 341 7.37 -12.64 -2.55
C LEU A 341 6.60 -13.86 -2.07
N ARG A 342 5.33 -13.67 -1.77
CA ARG A 342 4.42 -14.76 -1.38
C ARG A 342 3.26 -14.82 -2.35
N VAL A 343 2.96 -16.03 -2.82
CA VAL A 343 1.80 -16.33 -3.67
C VAL A 343 0.73 -16.99 -2.82
N TRP A 344 -0.50 -16.52 -2.96
CA TRP A 344 -1.63 -16.88 -2.11
C TRP A 344 -2.79 -17.33 -2.97
N ASP A 345 -3.53 -18.32 -2.49
CA ASP A 345 -4.87 -18.61 -3.00
C ASP A 345 -5.86 -17.67 -2.29
N TRP A 346 -6.87 -17.23 -3.02
CA TRP A 346 -7.93 -16.40 -2.48
C TRP A 346 -8.65 -17.12 -1.32
N SER A 347 -8.99 -16.37 -0.26
CA SER A 347 -9.64 -16.85 0.97
C SER A 347 -8.81 -17.80 1.86
N ILE A 348 -7.66 -18.31 1.40
CA ILE A 348 -6.82 -19.25 2.17
C ILE A 348 -5.64 -18.51 2.79
N ASN A 349 -5.54 -18.49 4.12
CA ASN A 349 -4.51 -17.74 4.83
C ASN A 349 -3.08 -18.31 4.75
N VAL A 350 -2.85 -19.41 4.04
CA VAL A 350 -1.53 -20.05 3.91
C VAL A 350 -0.95 -19.77 2.52
N PRO A 351 0.30 -19.30 2.40
CA PRO A 351 0.90 -19.05 1.10
C PRO A 351 1.20 -20.37 0.39
N ILE A 352 0.82 -20.46 -0.88
CA ILE A 352 1.14 -21.59 -1.77
C ILE A 352 2.65 -21.66 -1.98
N LYS A 353 3.24 -20.48 -2.21
CA LYS A 353 4.65 -20.37 -2.58
C LYS A 353 5.31 -19.21 -1.85
N PHE A 354 6.45 -19.53 -1.25
CA PHE A 354 7.39 -18.57 -0.70
C PHE A 354 8.61 -18.47 -1.64
N ILE A 355 8.94 -17.25 -2.04
CA ILE A 355 10.09 -16.95 -2.91
C ILE A 355 10.96 -15.94 -2.15
N ALA A 356 12.14 -16.38 -1.75
CA ALA A 356 13.16 -15.52 -1.17
C ALA A 356 14.54 -16.10 -1.51
N ASP A 357 15.42 -15.26 -2.05
CA ASP A 357 16.84 -15.58 -2.22
C ASP A 357 17.69 -14.66 -1.33
N PRO A 358 18.86 -15.10 -0.82
CA PRO A 358 19.73 -14.24 -0.01
C PRO A 358 20.21 -12.97 -0.72
N TYR A 359 20.34 -13.04 -2.05
CA TYR A 359 20.73 -11.91 -2.90
C TYR A 359 19.55 -11.05 -3.36
N GLN A 360 18.32 -11.44 -3.04
CA GLN A 360 17.13 -10.68 -3.40
C GLN A 360 17.02 -9.44 -2.52
N HIS A 361 16.58 -8.33 -3.12
CA HIS A 361 16.29 -7.08 -2.41
C HIS A 361 14.78 -6.87 -2.31
N SER A 362 14.38 -5.93 -1.46
CA SER A 362 12.96 -5.53 -1.32
C SER A 362 12.38 -5.15 -2.69
N MET A 363 11.12 -5.51 -2.90
CA MET A 363 10.43 -5.30 -4.18
C MET A 363 9.19 -4.44 -3.96
N PRO A 364 9.29 -3.12 -4.08
CA PRO A 364 8.18 -2.24 -3.74
C PRO A 364 7.00 -2.33 -4.72
N VAL A 365 7.25 -2.57 -6.01
CA VAL A 365 6.22 -2.52 -7.07
C VAL A 365 6.16 -3.84 -7.83
N LEU A 366 4.94 -4.34 -8.01
CA LEU A 366 4.62 -5.53 -8.80
C LEU A 366 3.69 -5.16 -9.94
N LYS A 367 3.87 -5.78 -11.11
CA LYS A 367 2.94 -5.66 -12.23
C LYS A 367 2.81 -6.97 -13.00
N LEU A 368 1.58 -7.34 -13.34
CA LEU A 368 1.28 -8.50 -14.18
C LEU A 368 1.48 -8.15 -15.66
N HIS A 369 2.06 -9.06 -16.44
CA HIS A 369 2.12 -8.93 -17.90
C HIS A 369 0.71 -9.14 -18.49
N PRO A 370 0.30 -8.43 -19.56
CA PRO A 370 -1.06 -8.56 -20.14
C PRO A 370 -1.43 -9.98 -20.56
N SER A 371 -0.44 -10.80 -20.93
CA SER A 371 -0.67 -12.21 -21.26
C SER A 371 -0.82 -13.14 -20.04
N GLU A 372 -0.76 -12.61 -18.82
CA GLU A 372 -0.86 -13.30 -17.51
C GLU A 372 0.16 -14.43 -17.24
N LYS A 373 1.09 -14.68 -18.16
CA LYS A 373 2.10 -15.75 -18.03
C LYS A 373 3.27 -15.36 -17.13
N TYR A 374 3.54 -14.06 -17.04
CA TYR A 374 4.65 -13.50 -16.31
C TYR A 374 4.16 -12.35 -15.45
N PHE A 375 4.83 -12.14 -14.33
CA PHE A 375 4.74 -10.89 -13.61
C PHE A 375 6.15 -10.36 -13.41
N VAL A 376 6.23 -9.06 -13.19
CA VAL A 376 7.48 -8.35 -13.03
C VAL A 376 7.48 -7.63 -11.70
N ALA A 377 8.63 -7.71 -11.03
CA ALA A 377 8.89 -7.03 -9.78
C ALA A 377 10.03 -6.03 -9.98
N GLN A 378 9.81 -4.79 -9.55
CA GLN A 378 10.92 -3.86 -9.43
C GLN A 378 11.69 -4.22 -8.17
N SER A 379 12.98 -4.50 -8.28
CA SER A 379 13.84 -4.68 -7.12
C SER A 379 14.61 -3.39 -6.82
N MET A 380 14.94 -3.21 -5.54
CA MET A 380 15.69 -2.03 -5.07
C MET A 380 17.16 -2.06 -5.48
N ASP A 381 17.62 -3.14 -6.13
CA ASP A 381 18.97 -3.30 -6.66
C ASP A 381 19.15 -2.68 -8.07
N ASN A 382 18.28 -1.75 -8.46
CA ASN A 382 18.22 -1.14 -9.80
C ASN A 382 17.87 -2.12 -10.93
N THR A 383 17.43 -3.33 -10.61
CA THR A 383 16.99 -4.31 -11.62
C THR A 383 15.49 -4.58 -11.54
N ILE A 384 14.93 -4.90 -12.70
CA ILE A 384 13.57 -5.38 -12.82
C ILE A 384 13.63 -6.89 -13.08
N ILE A 385 13.04 -7.66 -12.18
CA ILE A 385 13.12 -9.12 -12.17
C ILE A 385 11.79 -9.71 -12.65
N THR A 386 11.87 -10.62 -13.61
CA THR A 386 10.71 -11.33 -14.14
C THR A 386 10.50 -12.66 -13.42
N PHE A 387 9.25 -12.95 -13.10
CA PHE A 387 8.80 -14.22 -12.54
C PHE A 387 7.73 -14.83 -13.42
N GLY A 388 7.63 -16.16 -13.42
CA GLY A 388 6.48 -16.83 -14.01
C GLY A 388 5.23 -16.65 -13.14
N ALA A 389 4.08 -16.37 -13.74
CA ALA A 389 2.80 -16.16 -13.05
C ALA A 389 1.88 -17.39 -13.08
N THR A 390 2.22 -18.42 -13.86
CA THR A 390 1.38 -19.62 -14.04
C THR A 390 1.91 -20.81 -13.25
N ASP A 391 1.02 -21.73 -12.88
CA ASP A 391 1.37 -22.98 -12.17
C ASP A 391 2.45 -23.80 -12.89
N LYS A 392 2.40 -23.82 -14.23
CA LYS A 392 3.42 -24.49 -15.07
C LYS A 392 4.82 -23.93 -14.86
N SER A 393 4.92 -22.62 -14.64
CA SER A 393 6.18 -21.94 -14.37
C SER A 393 6.63 -22.02 -12.90
N LYS A 394 5.81 -22.66 -12.03
CA LYS A 394 6.03 -22.85 -10.59
C LYS A 394 6.43 -21.58 -9.84
N PHE A 395 5.97 -20.44 -10.33
CA PHE A 395 6.31 -19.12 -9.79
C PHE A 395 7.82 -18.89 -9.65
N ARG A 396 8.63 -19.42 -10.58
CA ARG A 396 10.09 -19.32 -10.50
C ARG A 396 10.61 -18.05 -11.16
N ARG A 397 11.67 -17.48 -10.57
CA ARG A 397 12.47 -16.40 -11.16
C ARG A 397 12.98 -16.82 -12.54
N SER A 398 12.75 -15.96 -13.53
CA SER A 398 13.30 -16.11 -14.88
C SER A 398 14.71 -15.55 -14.91
N LYS A 399 15.72 -16.43 -15.10
CA LYS A 399 17.13 -16.01 -15.19
C LYS A 399 17.44 -15.21 -16.45
N ASN A 400 16.70 -15.45 -17.53
CA ASN A 400 17.01 -14.86 -18.84
C ASN A 400 16.39 -13.47 -19.04
N LYS A 401 15.37 -13.12 -18.24
CA LYS A 401 14.59 -11.88 -18.34
C LYS A 401 14.80 -11.01 -17.10
N VAL A 402 15.94 -10.34 -17.07
CA VAL A 402 16.27 -9.30 -16.09
C VAL A 402 16.54 -8.02 -16.87
N PHE A 403 15.88 -6.93 -16.48
CA PHE A 403 16.05 -5.63 -17.11
C PHE A 403 16.87 -4.73 -16.18
N ASP A 404 17.95 -4.20 -16.73
CA ASP A 404 18.88 -3.32 -16.04
C ASP A 404 19.00 -2.01 -16.84
N GLY A 405 19.57 -0.98 -16.23
CA GLY A 405 19.84 0.31 -16.83
C GLY A 405 18.98 1.45 -16.27
N HIS A 406 17.95 1.15 -15.48
CA HIS A 406 17.21 2.15 -14.71
C HIS A 406 17.87 2.35 -13.34
N VAL A 407 17.68 3.51 -12.73
CA VAL A 407 18.27 3.81 -11.41
C VAL A 407 17.15 4.05 -10.41
N ASN A 408 17.10 3.19 -9.40
CA ASN A 408 16.22 3.26 -8.26
C ASN A 408 17.02 3.55 -6.96
N ALA A 409 17.00 4.80 -6.51
CA ALA A 409 17.67 5.24 -5.29
C ALA A 409 16.79 5.05 -4.04
N GLY A 410 16.15 3.88 -3.92
CA GLY A 410 15.29 3.56 -2.79
C GLY A 410 13.85 4.07 -2.88
N TYR A 411 13.38 4.40 -4.09
CA TYR A 411 12.01 4.85 -4.32
C TYR A 411 11.14 3.71 -4.90
N PRO A 412 9.85 3.65 -4.59
CA PRO A 412 8.91 2.77 -5.29
C PRO A 412 8.63 3.38 -6.66
N VAL A 413 9.31 2.92 -7.71
CA VAL A 413 9.09 3.46 -9.06
C VAL A 413 8.04 2.62 -9.78
N GLY A 414 7.06 3.32 -10.37
CA GLY A 414 5.97 2.72 -11.12
C GLY A 414 6.47 1.88 -12.29
N LEU A 415 5.82 0.73 -12.47
CA LEU A 415 6.02 -0.18 -13.59
C LEU A 415 4.70 -0.38 -14.32
N ASP A 416 4.77 -0.41 -15.65
CA ASP A 416 3.64 -0.80 -16.47
C ASP A 416 4.08 -1.42 -17.79
N PHE A 417 3.17 -2.19 -18.39
CA PHE A 417 3.38 -2.83 -19.68
C PHE A 417 2.59 -2.13 -20.77
N SER A 418 3.07 -2.22 -22.01
CA SER A 418 2.22 -1.94 -23.15
C SER A 418 1.06 -2.95 -23.21
N PRO A 419 -0.13 -2.58 -23.71
CA PRO A 419 -1.28 -3.48 -23.82
C PRO A 419 -1.00 -4.77 -24.60
N ASP A 420 -0.11 -4.71 -25.60
CA ASP A 420 0.34 -5.87 -26.38
C ASP A 420 1.44 -6.71 -25.68
N GLY A 421 1.98 -6.23 -24.56
CA GLY A 421 3.07 -6.86 -23.82
C GLY A 421 4.45 -6.77 -24.50
N LYS A 422 4.62 -6.01 -25.58
CA LYS A 422 5.91 -5.85 -26.27
C LYS A 422 6.89 -4.94 -25.55
N TYR A 423 6.41 -3.97 -24.78
CA TYR A 423 7.24 -2.99 -24.08
C TYR A 423 6.98 -2.98 -22.58
N LEU A 424 8.07 -2.82 -21.84
CA LEU A 424 8.06 -2.57 -20.40
C LEU A 424 8.51 -1.14 -20.16
N TYR A 425 7.81 -0.42 -19.29
CA TYR A 425 8.13 0.95 -18.91
C TYR A 425 8.44 1.04 -17.41
N SER A 426 9.45 1.85 -17.07
CA SER A 426 9.72 2.26 -15.69
C SER A 426 10.15 3.73 -15.64
N GLY A 427 10.09 4.31 -14.45
CA GLY A 427 10.78 5.55 -14.14
C GLY A 427 12.24 5.38 -13.75
N ASP A 428 12.94 6.50 -13.72
CA ASP A 428 14.24 6.71 -13.07
C ASP A 428 14.12 7.81 -12.00
N VAL A 429 15.04 7.79 -11.04
CA VAL A 429 15.27 8.89 -10.08
C VAL A 429 15.64 10.20 -10.78
N ASN A 430 16.29 10.12 -11.94
CA ASN A 430 16.68 11.28 -12.74
C ASN A 430 15.54 11.90 -13.56
N GLY A 431 14.31 11.41 -13.41
CA GLY A 431 13.15 11.88 -14.18
C GLY A 431 13.09 11.38 -15.61
N ASN A 432 13.82 10.30 -15.91
CA ASN A 432 13.77 9.64 -17.20
C ASN A 432 12.68 8.56 -17.20
N LEU A 433 11.99 8.43 -18.33
CA LEU A 433 11.20 7.26 -18.68
C LEU A 433 12.13 6.24 -19.34
N CYS A 434 12.32 5.10 -18.69
CA CYS A 434 13.08 3.96 -19.19
C CYS A 434 12.14 2.97 -19.85
N MET A 435 12.51 2.50 -21.04
CA MET A 435 11.69 1.57 -21.82
C MET A 435 12.55 0.43 -22.34
N TRP A 436 12.01 -0.78 -22.28
CA TRP A 436 12.64 -2.01 -22.77
C TRP A 436 11.72 -2.74 -23.74
N ASN A 437 12.31 -3.49 -24.66
CA ASN A 437 11.59 -4.48 -25.45
C ASN A 437 11.50 -5.80 -24.67
N TRP A 438 10.31 -6.37 -24.56
CA TRP A 438 10.03 -7.61 -23.84
C TRP A 438 10.48 -8.88 -24.56
N SER A 439 10.36 -8.88 -25.90
CA SER A 439 10.71 -10.02 -26.76
C SER A 439 12.16 -9.97 -27.25
N GLY A 440 12.79 -8.79 -27.19
CA GLY A 440 14.16 -8.60 -27.64
C GLY A 440 15.17 -9.27 -26.71
N HIS A 441 16.13 -9.99 -27.30
CA HIS A 441 17.39 -10.31 -26.62
C HIS A 441 18.22 -9.03 -26.35
N ASP A 442 17.88 -7.96 -27.07
CA ASP A 442 18.51 -6.65 -26.96
C ASP A 442 17.90 -5.89 -25.78
N ARG A 443 18.62 -5.91 -24.66
CA ARG A 443 18.23 -5.30 -23.37
C ARG A 443 18.43 -3.79 -23.35
N ASN A 444 18.56 -3.18 -24.53
CA ASN A 444 18.92 -1.78 -24.67
C ASN A 444 17.79 -0.90 -24.13
N VAL A 445 18.14 -0.10 -23.12
CA VAL A 445 17.22 0.85 -22.49
C VAL A 445 17.16 2.09 -23.35
N THR A 446 15.97 2.41 -23.85
CA THR A 446 15.73 3.76 -24.36
C THR A 446 15.29 4.64 -23.20
N LYS A 447 16.02 5.72 -22.96
CA LYS A 447 15.72 6.71 -21.92
C LYS A 447 15.19 7.99 -22.55
N LEU A 448 14.04 8.46 -22.06
CA LEU A 448 13.47 9.74 -22.44
C LEU A 448 13.41 10.64 -21.22
N LYS A 449 14.09 11.79 -21.28
CA LYS A 449 14.08 12.76 -20.17
C LYS A 449 12.85 13.65 -20.27
N GLY A 450 12.09 13.76 -19.18
CA GLY A 450 10.91 14.63 -19.15
C GLY A 450 10.64 15.31 -17.83
N HIS A 451 10.80 14.62 -16.71
CA HIS A 451 10.57 15.20 -15.38
C HIS A 451 11.84 15.83 -14.83
N LYS A 452 11.68 16.81 -13.93
CA LYS A 452 12.81 17.44 -13.23
C LYS A 452 13.18 16.69 -11.95
N GLY A 453 12.24 15.93 -11.39
CA GLY A 453 12.44 15.07 -10.22
C GLY A 453 12.26 13.58 -10.53
N VAL A 454 12.20 12.78 -9.47
CA VAL A 454 11.97 11.32 -9.54
C VAL A 454 10.66 11.02 -10.26
N LEU A 455 10.69 10.13 -11.24
CA LEU A 455 9.47 9.61 -11.86
C LEU A 455 8.95 8.48 -10.95
N LEU A 456 7.84 8.73 -10.26
CA LEU A 456 7.29 7.80 -9.27
C LEU A 456 6.17 6.95 -9.85
N SER A 457 5.28 7.54 -10.64
CA SER A 457 4.08 6.86 -11.13
C SER A 457 4.06 6.82 -12.64
N LEU A 458 3.53 5.73 -13.16
CA LEU A 458 3.42 5.48 -14.59
C LEU A 458 2.13 4.72 -14.87
N ALA A 459 1.44 5.11 -15.94
CA ALA A 459 0.27 4.40 -16.44
C ALA A 459 0.29 4.43 -17.97
N VAL A 460 0.13 3.28 -18.60
CA VAL A 460 0.01 3.14 -20.06
C VAL A 460 -1.46 3.13 -20.44
N ALA A 461 -1.82 3.83 -21.50
CA ALA A 461 -3.19 3.85 -21.98
C ALA A 461 -3.57 2.46 -22.57
N PRO A 462 -4.66 1.82 -22.11
CA PRO A 462 -5.02 0.46 -22.55
C PRO A 462 -5.40 0.36 -24.03
N GLN A 463 -5.95 1.44 -24.60
CA GLN A 463 -6.47 1.46 -25.97
C GLN A 463 -5.52 2.12 -26.98
N ALA A 464 -4.57 2.91 -26.50
CA ALA A 464 -3.66 3.65 -27.37
C ALA A 464 -2.35 2.88 -27.55
N THR A 465 -1.78 2.97 -28.75
CA THR A 465 -0.60 2.20 -29.12
C THR A 465 0.70 2.76 -28.54
N SER A 466 0.81 4.08 -28.38
CA SER A 466 2.04 4.77 -27.95
C SER A 466 1.89 5.65 -26.71
N LYS A 467 0.66 5.87 -26.23
CA LYS A 467 0.42 6.86 -25.19
C LYS A 467 0.75 6.33 -23.79
N VAL A 468 1.65 7.03 -23.12
CA VAL A 468 2.05 6.76 -21.73
C VAL A 468 1.91 8.03 -20.91
N VAL A 469 1.38 7.91 -19.69
CA VAL A 469 1.33 9.02 -18.73
C VAL A 469 2.27 8.75 -17.58
N THR A 470 3.03 9.77 -17.22
CA THR A 470 4.02 9.70 -16.14
C THR A 470 3.77 10.81 -15.13
N GLY A 471 3.98 10.49 -13.85
CA GLY A 471 3.82 11.38 -12.72
C GLY A 471 5.14 11.49 -11.95
N GLY A 472 5.59 12.72 -11.76
CA GLY A 472 6.82 13.01 -11.04
C GLY A 472 6.60 13.37 -9.58
N LEU A 473 7.67 13.27 -8.80
CA LEU A 473 7.77 13.86 -7.46
C LEU A 473 7.66 15.40 -7.51
N ASP A 474 7.89 15.99 -8.68
CA ASP A 474 7.69 17.43 -8.96
C ASP A 474 6.21 17.84 -9.07
N GLY A 475 5.27 16.89 -8.94
CA GLY A 475 3.83 17.14 -9.02
C GLY A 475 3.29 17.29 -10.44
N SER A 476 4.17 17.25 -11.43
CA SER A 476 3.80 17.36 -12.84
C SER A 476 3.37 16.00 -13.41
N ILE A 477 2.37 16.04 -14.29
CA ILE A 477 1.91 14.87 -15.04
C ILE A 477 2.18 15.13 -16.51
N HIS A 478 2.87 14.21 -17.18
CA HIS A 478 3.28 14.32 -18.57
C HIS A 478 2.66 13.19 -19.39
N LEU A 479 2.15 13.54 -20.57
CA LEU A 479 1.68 12.60 -21.58
C LEU A 479 2.72 12.47 -22.68
N TRP A 480 3.12 11.23 -22.95
CA TRP A 480 4.07 10.84 -23.99
C TRP A 480 3.34 10.21 -25.17
N ASP A 481 3.86 10.44 -26.39
CA ASP A 481 3.41 9.82 -27.65
C ASP A 481 4.59 9.73 -28.66
#